data_AF-A0A535H2H6-F1
#
_entry.id   AF-A0A535H2H6-F1
#
_cell.length_a   1.000
_cell.length_b   1.000
_cell.length_c   1.000
_cell.angle_alpha   90.00
_cell.angle_beta   90.00
_cell.angle_gamma   90.00
#
_symmetry.space_group_name_H-M   'P 1'
#
loop_
_entity.id
_entity.type
_entity.pdbx_description
1 polymer ?
#
loop_
_entity_poly.entity_id
_entity_poly.type
_entity_poly.pdbx_seq_one_letter_code
_entity_poly.pdbx_strand_id
1 'polypeptide(L)'
;MVIGHVDWRVENLRIEKEAITAVYDWESLRLLPEPVLVGAVAHAFTASWDATSPFEIPTLAESAAFIADYERARGAPFDARELDAADAAHVYTLAYGARCQHSDAVLKIFGEASEEDGYISHLRERARRA
;
A
#
# COMPACT_ATOMS: atom_id res chain seq x y z
N MET A 1 -17.44 1.32 -9.58
CA MET A 1 -17.21 1.79 -8.20
C MET A 1 -17.41 0.63 -7.27
N VAL A 2 -16.60 0.53 -6.21
CA VAL A 2 -16.67 -0.50 -5.17
C VAL A 2 -16.43 0.15 -3.80
N ILE A 3 -16.96 -0.47 -2.75
CA ILE A 3 -16.59 -0.14 -1.37
C ILE A 3 -15.40 -1.01 -1.01
N GLY A 4 -14.34 -0.42 -0.48
CA GLY A 4 -13.24 -1.19 0.08
C GLY A 4 -12.47 -0.46 1.16
N HIS A 5 -11.61 -1.22 1.82
CA HIS A 5 -10.81 -0.80 2.96
C HIS A 5 -9.52 -0.16 2.46
N VAL A 6 -9.37 1.16 2.59
CA VAL A 6 -8.22 1.88 2.01
C VAL A 6 -6.97 1.84 2.90
N ASP A 7 -7.08 1.29 4.10
CA ASP A 7 -5.95 1.03 5.00
C ASP A 7 -5.65 -0.49 5.09
N TRP A 8 -5.60 -1.16 3.93
CA TRP A 8 -5.40 -2.61 3.86
C TRP A 8 -3.93 -2.97 4.08
N ARG A 9 -3.60 -3.42 5.30
CA ARG A 9 -2.26 -3.78 5.77
C ARG A 9 -2.30 -4.92 6.78
N VAL A 10 -1.17 -5.59 6.99
CA VAL A 10 -1.10 -6.82 7.80
C VAL A 10 -1.66 -6.67 9.22
N GLU A 11 -1.52 -5.50 9.83
CA GLU A 11 -2.08 -5.20 11.17
C GLU A 11 -3.62 -5.30 11.21
N ASN A 12 -4.26 -4.99 10.09
CA ASN A 12 -5.72 -5.00 9.97
C ASN A 12 -6.25 -6.36 9.52
N LEU A 13 -5.38 -7.38 9.42
CA LEU A 13 -5.72 -8.70 8.90
C LEU A 13 -5.37 -9.80 9.91
N ARG A 14 -6.25 -10.79 10.06
CA ARG A 14 -5.93 -12.05 10.73
C ARG A 14 -5.67 -13.12 9.68
N ILE A 15 -4.46 -13.67 9.65
CA ILE A 15 -4.09 -14.73 8.71
C ILE A 15 -3.91 -16.05 9.47
N GLU A 16 -4.64 -17.09 9.06
CA GLU A 16 -4.46 -18.46 9.55
C GLU A 16 -4.31 -19.41 8.35
N LYS A 17 -3.31 -20.29 8.39
CA LYS A 17 -3.08 -21.32 7.35
C LYS A 17 -3.18 -20.74 5.92
N GLU A 18 -2.49 -19.62 5.70
CA GLU A 18 -2.40 -18.92 4.40
C GLU A 18 -3.71 -18.24 3.93
N ALA A 19 -4.73 -18.15 4.78
CA ALA A 19 -5.99 -17.48 4.47
C ALA A 19 -6.26 -16.32 5.43
N ILE A 20 -6.83 -15.24 4.88
CA ILE A 20 -7.40 -14.15 5.69
C ILE A 20 -8.69 -14.67 6.33
N THR A 21 -8.73 -14.69 7.67
CA THR A 21 -9.85 -15.18 8.47
C THR A 21 -10.66 -14.06 9.13
N ALA A 22 -10.07 -12.87 9.27
CA ALA A 22 -10.75 -11.67 9.74
C ALA A 22 -10.10 -10.41 9.16
N VAL A 23 -10.90 -9.36 9.01
CA VAL A 23 -10.47 -7.99 8.66
C VAL A 23 -10.99 -7.07 9.75
N TYR A 24 -10.11 -6.22 10.28
CA TYR A 24 -10.38 -5.26 11.34
C TYR A 24 -10.42 -3.82 10.77
N ASP A 25 -10.58 -2.83 11.65
CA ASP A 25 -10.39 -1.40 11.34
C ASP A 25 -11.26 -0.79 10.20
N TRP A 26 -12.54 -1.17 10.20
CA TRP A 26 -13.51 -0.79 9.15
C TRP A 26 -13.87 0.71 9.06
N GLU A 27 -13.24 1.61 9.83
CA GLU A 27 -13.48 3.06 9.71
C GLU A 27 -12.79 3.67 8.47
N SER A 28 -11.82 2.96 7.90
CA SER A 28 -11.09 3.34 6.68
C SER A 28 -11.78 2.87 5.39
N LEU A 29 -13.12 2.82 5.35
CA LEU A 29 -13.87 2.49 4.13
C LEU A 29 -14.00 3.68 3.17
N ARG A 30 -13.89 3.43 1.86
CA ARG A 30 -14.16 4.42 0.80
C ARG A 30 -14.90 3.80 -0.38
N LEU A 31 -15.68 4.62 -1.09
CA LEU A 31 -16.30 4.29 -2.37
C LEU A 31 -15.42 4.84 -3.51
N LEU A 32 -14.73 3.97 -4.24
CA LEU A 32 -13.77 4.35 -5.29
C LEU A 32 -13.93 3.50 -6.56
N PRO A 33 -13.35 3.90 -7.71
CA PRO A 33 -13.13 2.97 -8.81
C PRO A 33 -12.27 1.79 -8.33
N GLU A 34 -12.61 0.57 -8.76
CA GLU A 34 -11.91 -0.66 -8.37
C GLU A 34 -10.39 -0.58 -8.58
N PRO A 35 -9.86 -0.23 -9.77
CA PRO A 35 -8.42 -0.14 -9.99
C PRO A 35 -7.73 0.90 -9.09
N VAL A 36 -8.38 2.04 -8.85
CA VAL A 36 -7.85 3.10 -7.96
C VAL A 36 -7.72 2.56 -6.53
N LEU A 37 -8.71 1.80 -6.06
CA LEU A 37 -8.66 1.20 -4.73
C LEU A 37 -7.51 0.20 -4.60
N VAL A 38 -7.38 -0.71 -5.57
CA VAL A 38 -6.35 -1.75 -5.57
C VAL A 38 -4.95 -1.15 -5.66
N GLY A 39 -4.76 -0.18 -6.56
CA GLY A 39 -3.50 0.55 -6.68
C GLY A 39 -3.15 1.34 -5.41
N ALA A 40 -4.14 1.97 -4.77
CA ALA A 40 -3.92 2.71 -3.54
C ALA A 40 -3.40 1.79 -2.43
N VAL A 41 -4.01 0.63 -2.20
CA VAL A 41 -3.63 -0.26 -1.09
C VAL A 41 -2.35 -1.07 -1.32
N ALA A 42 -1.92 -1.22 -2.58
CA ALA A 42 -0.70 -1.96 -2.92
C ALA A 42 0.57 -1.41 -2.24
N HIS A 43 0.57 -0.15 -1.80
CA HIS A 43 1.71 0.51 -1.16
C HIS A 43 2.03 0.06 0.28
N ALA A 44 1.14 -0.67 0.95
CA ALA A 44 1.23 -0.87 2.40
C ALA A 44 0.77 -2.25 2.89
N PHE A 45 0.45 -3.21 2.02
CA PHE A 45 -0.19 -4.45 2.46
C PHE A 45 0.66 -5.29 3.44
N THR A 46 1.99 -5.14 3.44
CA THR A 46 2.93 -5.77 4.40
C THR A 46 3.18 -4.93 5.65
N ALA A 47 2.77 -3.66 5.64
CA ALA A 47 3.21 -2.68 6.62
C ALA A 47 2.62 -2.94 8.01
N SER A 48 3.49 -2.88 9.02
CA SER A 48 3.16 -3.01 10.43
C SER A 48 3.86 -1.92 11.23
N TRP A 49 3.08 -1.19 12.03
CA TRP A 49 3.53 -0.18 12.99
C TRP A 49 3.63 -0.73 14.42
N ASP A 50 3.48 -2.04 14.61
CA ASP A 50 3.79 -2.70 15.87
C ASP A 50 5.29 -2.53 16.19
N ALA A 51 5.57 -1.94 17.36
CA ALA A 51 6.93 -1.68 17.85
C ALA A 51 7.78 -2.95 18.04
N THR A 52 7.18 -4.13 17.97
CA THR A 52 7.87 -5.43 18.09
C THR A 52 8.27 -6.05 16.75
N SER A 53 7.84 -5.48 15.62
CA SER A 53 8.16 -5.96 14.27
C SER A 53 8.94 -4.91 13.46
N PRO A 54 9.84 -5.32 12.55
CA PRO A 54 10.45 -4.40 11.60
C PRO A 54 9.38 -3.70 10.77
N PHE A 55 9.50 -2.38 10.62
CA PHE A 55 8.65 -1.62 9.73
C PHE A 55 8.98 -1.96 8.27
N GLU A 56 8.14 -2.77 7.63
CA GLU A 56 8.36 -3.26 6.25
C GLU A 56 7.20 -2.89 5.34
N ILE A 57 7.45 -1.98 4.40
CA ILE A 57 6.52 -1.70 3.30
C ILE A 57 6.87 -2.56 2.08
N PRO A 58 5.90 -2.83 1.18
CA PRO A 58 6.16 -3.64 0.00
C PRO A 58 7.12 -2.93 -0.95
N THR A 59 8.05 -3.69 -1.53
CA THR A 59 8.84 -3.21 -2.67
C THR A 59 7.93 -2.85 -3.85
N LEU A 60 8.45 -2.08 -4.81
CA LEU A 60 7.71 -1.78 -6.06
C LEU A 60 7.34 -3.06 -6.83
N ALA A 61 8.18 -4.11 -6.76
CA ALA A 61 7.92 -5.39 -7.39
C ALA A 61 6.79 -6.16 -6.68
N GLU A 62 6.79 -6.18 -5.35
CA GLU A 62 5.71 -6.80 -4.56
C GLU A 62 4.39 -6.04 -4.72
N SER A 63 4.43 -4.71 -4.81
CA SER A 63 3.25 -3.88 -5.10
C SER A 63 2.64 -4.25 -6.46
N ALA A 64 3.47 -4.46 -7.49
CA ALA A 64 3.01 -4.91 -8.80
C ALA A 64 2.47 -6.36 -8.76
N ALA A 65 3.12 -7.24 -8.00
CA ALA A 65 2.67 -8.62 -7.81
C ALA A 65 1.31 -8.68 -7.09
N PHE A 66 1.09 -7.81 -6.10
CA PHE A 66 -0.20 -7.69 -5.41
C PHE A 66 -1.35 -7.35 -6.38
N ILE A 67 -1.13 -6.42 -7.30
CA ILE A 67 -2.12 -6.05 -8.32
C ILE A 67 -2.41 -7.25 -9.24
N ALA A 68 -1.35 -7.94 -9.70
CA ALA A 68 -1.50 -9.13 -10.55
C ALA A 68 -2.24 -10.28 -9.84
N ASP A 69 -2.01 -10.45 -8.54
CA ASP A 69 -2.70 -11.42 -7.70
C ASP A 69 -4.18 -11.06 -7.53
N TYR A 70 -4.48 -9.77 -7.39
CA TYR A 70 -5.86 -9.27 -7.37
C TYR A 70 -6.58 -9.52 -8.70
N GLU A 71 -5.94 -9.23 -9.84
CA GLU A 71 -6.48 -9.51 -11.18
C GLU A 71 -6.80 -11.00 -11.38
N ARG A 72 -5.93 -11.88 -10.89
CA ARG A 72 -6.16 -13.32 -10.90
C ARG A 72 -7.34 -13.72 -10.01
N ALA A 73 -7.45 -13.14 -8.81
CA ALA A 73 -8.53 -13.43 -7.87
C ALA A 73 -9.89 -12.90 -8.35
N ARG A 74 -9.95 -11.72 -8.98
CA ARG A 74 -11.19 -11.17 -9.56
C ARG A 74 -11.63 -11.89 -10.84
N GLY A 75 -10.74 -12.67 -11.46
CA GLY A 75 -11.03 -13.48 -12.65
C GLY A 75 -10.99 -12.73 -13.98
N ALA A 76 -10.55 -11.47 -13.98
CA ALA A 76 -10.39 -10.65 -15.18
C ALA A 76 -9.24 -9.65 -14.99
N PRO A 77 -8.34 -9.48 -15.98
CA PRO A 77 -7.32 -8.44 -15.93
C PRO A 77 -7.96 -7.06 -16.00
N PHE A 78 -7.25 -6.06 -15.47
CA PHE A 78 -7.53 -4.66 -15.71
C PHE A 78 -7.20 -4.30 -17.17
N ASP A 79 -8.02 -3.45 -17.77
CA ASP A 79 -7.70 -2.84 -19.05
C ASP A 79 -6.59 -1.76 -18.90
N ALA A 80 -6.11 -1.22 -20.01
CA ALA A 80 -5.03 -0.23 -19.99
C ALA A 80 -5.37 1.03 -19.17
N ARG A 81 -6.63 1.50 -19.20
CA ARG A 81 -7.05 2.69 -18.43
C ARG A 81 -7.18 2.37 -16.96
N GLU A 82 -7.63 1.15 -16.64
CA GLU A 82 -7.70 0.66 -15.27
C GLU A 82 -6.28 0.52 -14.68
N LEU A 83 -5.32 0.00 -15.45
CA LEU A 83 -3.91 -0.06 -15.04
C LEU A 83 -3.30 1.33 -14.83
N ASP A 84 -3.55 2.28 -15.74
CA ASP A 84 -3.12 3.68 -15.57
C ASP A 84 -3.71 4.31 -14.29
N ALA A 85 -4.98 4.03 -13.99
CA ALA A 85 -5.64 4.52 -12.78
C ALA A 85 -5.08 3.88 -11.51
N ALA A 86 -4.79 2.57 -11.54
CA ALA A 86 -4.14 1.87 -10.44
C ALA A 86 -2.71 2.39 -10.20
N ASP A 87 -1.94 2.59 -11.27
CA ASP A 87 -0.58 3.13 -11.19
C ASP A 87 -0.59 4.54 -10.58
N ALA A 88 -1.44 5.44 -11.07
CA ALA A 88 -1.58 6.79 -10.55
C ALA A 88 -1.97 6.80 -9.06
N ALA A 89 -2.91 5.94 -8.65
CA ALA A 89 -3.30 5.80 -7.25
C ALA A 89 -2.14 5.32 -6.38
N HIS A 90 -1.35 4.35 -6.87
CA HIS A 90 -0.16 3.85 -6.20
C HIS A 90 0.92 4.95 -6.08
N VAL A 91 1.13 5.79 -7.11
CA VAL A 91 2.10 6.91 -7.03
C VAL A 91 1.67 7.87 -5.93
N TYR A 92 0.39 8.21 -5.92
CA TYR A 92 -0.19 9.12 -4.95
C TYR A 92 -0.01 8.61 -3.51
N THR A 93 -0.27 7.32 -3.23
CA THR A 93 -0.13 6.78 -1.88
C THR A 93 1.33 6.65 -1.45
N LEU A 94 2.27 6.31 -2.34
CA LEU A 94 3.70 6.39 -2.04
C LEU A 94 4.14 7.82 -1.70
N ALA A 95 3.66 8.82 -2.45
CA ALA A 95 3.97 10.23 -2.18
C ALA A 95 3.38 10.69 -0.84
N TYR A 96 2.16 10.25 -0.52
CA TYR A 96 1.55 10.48 0.79
C TYR A 96 2.36 9.84 1.93
N GLY A 97 2.76 8.58 1.78
CA GLY A 97 3.59 7.86 2.74
C GLY A 97 4.95 8.54 2.94
N ALA A 98 5.61 8.97 1.85
CA ALA A 98 6.89 9.66 1.91
C ALA A 98 6.77 11.01 2.66
N ARG A 99 5.67 11.74 2.46
CA ARG A 99 5.37 12.97 3.20
C ARG A 99 5.18 12.69 4.70
N CYS A 100 4.46 11.63 5.06
CA CYS A 100 4.29 11.22 6.46
C CYS A 100 5.63 10.84 7.09
N GLN A 101 6.39 9.96 6.43
CA GLN A 101 7.72 9.53 6.87
C GLN A 101 8.66 10.73 7.10
N HIS A 102 8.69 11.71 6.18
CA HIS A 102 9.46 12.93 6.36
C HIS A 102 9.02 13.72 7.59
N SER A 103 7.71 13.88 7.80
CA SER A 103 7.16 14.55 8.98
C SER A 103 7.59 13.83 10.27
N ASP A 104 7.52 12.51 10.31
CA ASP A 104 7.88 11.70 11.48
C ASP A 104 9.37 11.78 11.78
N ALA A 105 10.23 11.80 10.76
CA ALA A 105 11.68 11.97 10.88
C ALA A 105 12.04 13.36 11.44
N VAL A 106 11.45 14.43 10.89
CA VAL A 106 11.68 15.81 11.35
C VAL A 106 11.23 16.01 12.79
N LEU A 107 10.07 15.46 13.16
CA LEU A 107 9.48 15.60 14.49
C LEU A 107 9.98 14.56 15.49
N LYS A 108 10.76 13.58 15.06
CA LYS A 108 11.26 12.46 15.88
C LYS A 108 10.15 11.72 16.62
N ILE A 109 9.03 11.49 15.93
CA ILE A 109 7.86 10.79 16.47
C ILE A 109 8.21 9.35 16.81
N PHE A 110 8.98 8.71 15.92
CA PHE A 110 9.55 7.38 16.11
C PHE A 110 11.06 7.52 16.16
N GLY A 111 11.71 6.94 17.17
CA GLY A 111 13.14 7.15 17.46
C GLY A 111 14.10 6.79 16.34
N GLU A 112 13.66 5.99 15.36
CA GLU A 112 14.45 5.46 14.24
C GLU A 112 13.90 5.85 12.86
N ALA A 113 12.97 6.81 12.76
CA ALA A 113 12.45 7.24 11.46
C ALA A 113 13.57 7.82 10.56
N SER A 114 13.87 7.14 9.46
CA SER A 114 14.91 7.50 8.48
C SER A 114 14.30 8.14 7.23
N GLU A 115 15.06 8.98 6.54
CA GLU A 115 14.72 9.50 5.19
C GLU A 115 15.40 8.73 4.05
N GLU A 116 16.17 7.70 4.39
CA GLU A 116 17.02 6.95 3.45
C GLU A 116 16.33 5.69 2.91
N ASP A 117 15.30 5.19 3.59
CA ASP A 117 14.58 3.96 3.28
C ASP A 117 13.05 4.19 3.14
N GLY A 118 12.27 3.11 3.09
CA GLY A 118 10.81 3.16 3.09
C GLY A 118 10.22 3.94 1.91
N TYR A 119 9.14 4.69 2.17
CA TYR A 119 8.36 5.39 1.15
C TYR A 119 9.18 6.42 0.37
N ILE A 120 10.07 7.15 1.03
CA ILE A 120 10.93 8.15 0.38
C ILE A 120 11.84 7.46 -0.65
N SER A 121 12.44 6.33 -0.30
CA SER A 121 13.30 5.56 -1.22
C SER A 121 12.51 5.00 -2.42
N HIS A 122 11.30 4.48 -2.19
CA HIS A 122 10.43 3.90 -3.22
C HIS A 122 9.92 4.96 -4.19
N LEU A 123 9.56 6.15 -3.69
CA LEU A 123 9.15 7.27 -4.52
C LEU A 123 10.30 7.75 -5.42
N ARG A 124 11.53 7.86 -4.89
CA ARG A 124 12.73 8.20 -5.66
C ARG A 124 13.06 7.15 -6.72
N GLU A 125 12.84 5.88 -6.42
CA GLU A 125 13.02 4.80 -7.39
C GLU A 125 12.00 4.89 -8.53
N ARG A 126 10.71 5.10 -8.20
CA ARG A 126 9.65 5.24 -9.20
C ARG A 126 9.87 6.42 -10.13
N ALA A 127 10.32 7.56 -9.59
CA ALA A 127 10.66 8.75 -10.37
C ALA A 127 11.82 8.52 -11.37
N ARG A 128 12.70 7.54 -11.13
CA ARG A 128 13.78 7.16 -12.07
C ARG A 128 13.33 6.21 -13.17
N ARG A 129 12.16 5.57 -13.01
CA ARG A 129 11.60 4.60 -13.97
C ARG A 129 10.57 5.23 -14.92
N ALA A 130 10.13 6.45 -14.66
CA ALA A 130 9.22 7.25 -15.49
C ALA A 130 9.98 8.06 -16.55
#